data_AF-A0A090FRD0-F1
#
_entry.id   AF-A0A090FRD0-F1
#
_cell.length_a   1.000
_cell.length_b   1.000
_cell.length_c   1.000
_cell.angle_alpha   90.00
_cell.angle_beta   90.00
_cell.angle_gamma   90.00
#
_symmetry.space_group_name_H-M   'P 1'
#
loop_
_entity.id
_entity.type
_entity.pdbx_description
1 polymer ?
#
loop_
_entity_poly.entity_id
_entity_poly.type
_entity_poly.pdbx_seq_one_letter_code
_entity_poly.pdbx_strand_id
1 'polypeptide(L)'
;MPSYVKDAGVWKPATVWVKDAGIWKQPPSQYVRDAGVWKRLQEPVSPITFLASAVSTTTNVVAPASIQAGDLLVYGGRDNSGTVSCPPGFTLWDTRSSAFTDRHNVAYKIADGTEAGASLAAMNGGTPRQNLLVFRPNFPLSTLVASTVVSSGSTSSDPSPQAIASSGGVPPLVVIGMYSAIGDVTTRTFTVSGAAAKDGEVESGSNPDVWLAYKIYNGNPADVVIDMPDSGNDNCLQGGFIQCA
;
A
#
# COMPACT_ATOMS: atom_id res chain seq x y z
N MET A 1 8.59 18.66 6.33
CA MET A 1 9.77 19.38 5.80
C MET A 1 10.90 19.29 6.82
N PRO A 2 12.15 19.00 6.41
CA PRO A 2 13.31 19.12 7.30
C PRO A 2 13.49 20.58 7.70
N SER A 3 13.62 20.86 9.00
CA SER A 3 13.99 22.19 9.49
C SER A 3 15.49 22.37 9.27
N TYR A 4 15.91 23.58 8.93
CA TYR A 4 17.32 23.95 8.78
C TYR A 4 17.64 25.14 9.68
N VAL A 5 18.83 25.13 10.26
CA VAL A 5 19.39 26.26 11.00
C VAL A 5 20.58 26.80 10.23
N LYS A 6 20.72 28.13 10.17
CA LYS A 6 21.90 28.76 9.61
C LYS A 6 22.97 28.86 10.71
N ASP A 7 23.99 28.04 10.60
CA ASP A 7 25.13 28.00 11.53
C ASP A 7 26.42 28.36 10.77
N ALA A 8 27.12 29.39 11.26
CA ALA A 8 28.29 29.99 10.61
C ALA A 8 28.07 30.30 9.11
N GLY A 9 26.85 30.72 8.73
CA GLY A 9 26.52 31.06 7.35
C GLY A 9 26.03 29.88 6.49
N VAL A 10 26.13 28.64 6.98
CA VAL A 10 25.76 27.42 6.26
C VAL A 10 24.43 26.88 6.79
N TRP A 11 23.52 26.50 5.88
CA TRP A 11 22.28 25.81 6.27
C TRP A 11 22.58 24.36 6.64
N LYS A 12 22.26 23.98 7.88
CA LYS A 12 22.42 22.62 8.41
C LYS A 12 21.06 22.04 8.78
N PRO A 13 20.79 20.75 8.54
CA PRO A 13 19.59 20.10 9.04
C PRO A 13 19.50 20.26 10.56
N ALA A 14 18.33 20.58 11.06
CA ALA A 14 18.05 20.77 12.47
C ALA A 14 16.94 19.83 12.91
N THR A 15 17.02 19.36 14.16
CA THR A 15 15.90 18.74 14.86
C THR A 15 15.59 19.57 16.08
N VAL A 16 14.31 19.89 16.29
CA VAL A 16 13.87 20.63 17.48
C VAL A 16 13.56 19.64 18.59
N TRP A 17 14.10 19.91 19.78
CA TRP A 17 13.85 19.15 21.00
C TRP A 17 13.43 20.12 22.11
N VAL A 18 12.50 19.69 22.94
CA VAL A 18 12.08 20.40 24.14
C VAL A 18 12.39 19.55 25.36
N LYS A 19 12.88 20.20 26.42
CA LYS A 19 13.11 19.55 27.71
C LYS A 19 11.85 19.73 28.56
N ASP A 20 11.16 18.64 28.86
CA ASP A 20 9.97 18.63 29.71
C ASP A 20 10.12 17.60 30.81
N ALA A 21 9.85 17.99 32.06
CA ALA A 21 10.08 17.17 33.25
C ALA A 21 11.48 16.51 33.29
N GLY A 22 12.51 17.18 32.76
CA GLY A 22 13.88 16.68 32.72
C GLY A 22 14.22 15.76 31.54
N ILE A 23 13.23 15.36 30.73
CA ILE A 23 13.39 14.47 29.57
C ILE A 23 13.38 15.29 28.28
N TRP A 24 14.31 15.00 27.38
CA TRP A 24 14.30 15.55 26.03
C TRP A 24 13.31 14.80 25.16
N LYS A 25 12.36 15.52 24.56
CA LYS A 25 11.39 14.97 23.61
C LYS A 25 11.22 15.85 22.40
N GLN A 26 10.85 15.25 21.27
CA GLN A 26 10.44 16.01 20.10
C GLN A 26 9.06 16.64 20.35
N PRO A 27 8.87 17.93 20.04
CA PRO A 27 7.57 18.56 20.16
C PRO A 27 6.62 18.02 19.06
N PRO A 28 5.34 17.73 19.39
CA PRO A 28 4.36 17.20 18.43
C PRO A 28 3.92 18.23 17.38
N SER A 29 4.22 19.51 17.62
CA SER A 29 4.01 20.60 16.67
C SER A 29 5.04 21.69 16.91
N GLN A 30 5.46 22.34 15.83
CA GLN A 30 6.36 23.49 15.86
C GLN A 30 5.65 24.63 15.14
N TYR A 31 5.83 25.87 15.60
CA TYR A 31 5.25 27.06 14.98
C TYR A 31 6.33 28.12 14.78
N VAL A 32 6.22 28.90 13.71
CA VAL A 32 7.01 30.09 13.43
C VAL A 32 6.09 31.29 13.36
N ARG A 33 6.52 32.41 13.95
CA ARG A 33 5.80 33.67 13.83
C ARG A 33 6.27 34.38 12.56
N ASP A 34 5.38 34.52 11.60
CA ASP A 34 5.63 35.19 10.33
C ASP A 34 4.58 36.29 10.12
N ALA A 35 5.04 37.52 9.86
CA ALA A 35 4.21 38.71 9.74
C ALA A 35 3.17 38.88 10.87
N GLY A 36 3.54 38.52 12.10
CA GLY A 36 2.66 38.61 13.27
C GLY A 36 1.68 37.45 13.46
N VAL A 37 1.61 36.51 12.50
CA VAL A 37 0.76 35.31 12.55
C VAL A 37 1.60 34.10 12.95
N TRP A 38 1.07 33.28 13.87
CA TRP A 38 1.67 31.99 14.17
C TRP A 38 1.31 31.00 13.07
N LYS A 39 2.31 30.59 12.29
CA LYS A 39 2.20 29.57 11.24
C LYS A 39 2.84 28.28 11.75
N ARG A 40 2.26 27.14 11.42
CA ARG A 40 2.82 25.86 11.82
C ARG A 40 4.08 25.55 10.99
N LEU A 41 5.20 25.35 11.66
CA LEU A 41 6.52 25.04 11.08
C LEU A 41 6.60 23.57 10.62
N GLN A 42 5.84 22.69 11.26
CA GLN A 42 5.70 21.29 10.88
C GLN A 42 4.23 20.90 11.05
N GLU A 43 3.51 20.73 9.93
CA GLU A 43 2.21 20.02 9.94
C GLU A 43 2.40 18.73 10.73
N PRO A 44 1.45 18.35 11.60
CA PRO A 44 1.52 17.00 12.16
C PRO A 44 1.46 16.10 10.94
N VAL A 45 2.41 15.18 10.83
CA VAL A 45 2.19 14.09 9.89
C VAL A 45 0.88 13.46 10.36
N SER A 46 -0.10 13.35 9.47
CA SER A 46 -1.30 12.57 9.68
C SER A 46 -0.97 11.17 9.18
N PRO A 47 -0.29 10.31 9.97
CA PRO A 47 0.17 9.04 9.48
C PRO A 47 -0.98 8.10 9.13
N ILE A 48 -0.68 7.26 8.17
CA ILE A 48 -1.30 5.96 7.99
C ILE A 48 -0.33 4.87 8.44
N THR A 49 -0.85 3.79 9.02
CA THR A 49 -0.06 2.64 9.46
C THR A 49 -0.73 1.34 9.02
N PHE A 50 0.06 0.30 8.74
CA PHE A 50 -0.48 -1.04 8.58
C PHE A 50 -1.06 -1.53 9.91
N LEU A 51 -2.28 -2.09 9.88
CA LEU A 51 -2.98 -2.58 11.06
C LEU A 51 -3.05 -4.10 11.09
N ALA A 52 -3.54 -4.70 10.01
CA ALA A 52 -3.84 -6.12 9.94
C ALA A 52 -3.95 -6.59 8.50
N SER A 53 -4.01 -7.91 8.32
CA SER A 53 -4.35 -8.53 7.05
C SER A 53 -5.18 -9.78 7.23
N ALA A 54 -5.86 -10.19 6.16
CA ALA A 54 -6.51 -11.48 6.04
C ALA A 54 -6.17 -12.12 4.70
N VAL A 55 -6.24 -13.45 4.66
CA VAL A 55 -5.90 -14.25 3.48
C VAL A 55 -6.93 -15.35 3.31
N SER A 56 -7.15 -15.80 2.08
CA SER A 56 -8.08 -16.90 1.82
C SER A 56 -7.75 -17.62 0.53
N THR A 57 -7.98 -18.94 0.54
CA THR A 57 -7.95 -19.79 -0.65
C THR A 57 -9.37 -20.23 -1.08
N THR A 58 -10.40 -19.53 -0.58
CA THR A 58 -11.82 -19.82 -0.82
C THR A 58 -12.51 -18.62 -1.46
N THR A 59 -13.80 -18.74 -1.77
CA THR A 59 -14.58 -17.66 -2.43
C THR A 59 -14.82 -16.44 -1.55
N ASN A 60 -14.44 -16.51 -0.27
CA ASN A 60 -14.64 -15.44 0.70
C ASN A 60 -13.36 -15.19 1.50
N VAL A 61 -13.11 -13.94 1.85
CA VAL A 61 -12.08 -13.56 2.81
C VAL A 61 -12.74 -13.07 4.09
N VAL A 62 -12.38 -13.67 5.23
CA VAL A 62 -12.85 -13.19 6.54
C VAL A 62 -12.01 -12.00 6.94
N ALA A 63 -12.62 -10.82 6.93
CA ALA A 63 -11.92 -9.58 7.19
C ALA A 63 -11.54 -9.45 8.69
N PRO A 64 -10.40 -8.82 9.03
CA PRO A 64 -9.98 -8.66 10.42
C PRO A 64 -11.04 -7.98 11.29
N ALA A 65 -11.31 -8.54 12.47
CA ALA A 65 -12.26 -7.97 13.43
C ALA A 65 -11.83 -6.60 13.99
N SER A 66 -10.57 -6.21 13.77
CA SER A 66 -10.02 -4.92 14.19
C SER A 66 -10.37 -3.77 13.25
N ILE A 67 -10.98 -4.02 12.08
CA ILE A 67 -11.38 -2.96 11.12
C ILE A 67 -12.33 -1.96 11.78
N GLN A 68 -12.14 -0.68 11.47
CA GLN A 68 -13.00 0.42 11.86
C GLN A 68 -13.40 1.22 10.62
N ALA A 69 -14.54 1.93 10.72
CA ALA A 69 -14.91 2.89 9.70
C ALA A 69 -13.79 3.93 9.51
N GLY A 70 -13.43 4.21 8.27
CA GLY A 70 -12.30 5.09 7.91
C GLY A 70 -10.95 4.39 7.74
N ASP A 71 -10.85 3.07 7.94
CA ASP A 71 -9.66 2.33 7.52
C ASP A 71 -9.57 2.25 5.99
N LEU A 72 -8.36 2.27 5.44
CA LEU A 72 -8.10 1.91 4.06
C LEU A 72 -8.00 0.39 3.95
N LEU A 73 -8.83 -0.19 3.09
CA LEU A 73 -8.78 -1.61 2.73
C LEU A 73 -8.20 -1.76 1.32
N VAL A 74 -7.23 -2.66 1.15
CA VAL A 74 -6.69 -3.03 -0.17
C VAL A 74 -6.85 -4.52 -0.35
N TYR A 75 -7.56 -4.91 -1.41
CA TYR A 75 -7.82 -6.28 -1.79
C TYR A 75 -6.98 -6.67 -3.00
N GLY A 76 -6.43 -7.88 -2.99
CA GLY A 76 -5.76 -8.51 -4.11
C GLY A 76 -6.29 -9.92 -4.30
N GLY A 77 -6.63 -10.27 -5.53
CA GLY A 77 -7.20 -11.56 -5.87
C GLY A 77 -6.53 -12.17 -7.09
N ARG A 78 -6.36 -13.49 -7.05
CA ARG A 78 -6.07 -14.33 -8.20
C ARG A 78 -7.06 -15.48 -8.25
N ASP A 79 -7.48 -15.88 -9.43
CA ASP A 79 -8.31 -17.06 -9.67
C ASP A 79 -8.03 -17.62 -11.06
N ASN A 80 -8.36 -18.90 -11.30
CA ASN A 80 -8.17 -19.59 -12.57
C ASN A 80 -9.48 -19.89 -13.32
N SER A 81 -10.62 -19.35 -12.89
CA SER A 81 -11.85 -19.38 -13.68
C SER A 81 -12.78 -18.22 -13.32
N GLY A 82 -13.67 -17.84 -14.23
CA GLY A 82 -14.75 -16.88 -13.95
C GLY A 82 -14.51 -15.42 -14.34
N THR A 83 -15.49 -14.59 -14.01
CA THR A 83 -15.45 -13.12 -14.12
C THR A 83 -14.68 -12.53 -12.95
N VAL A 84 -13.87 -11.51 -13.23
CA VAL A 84 -13.19 -10.75 -12.18
C VAL A 84 -14.23 -10.10 -11.28
N SER A 85 -14.21 -10.44 -10.00
CA SER A 85 -15.03 -9.82 -8.95
C SER A 85 -14.14 -9.35 -7.80
N CYS A 86 -14.52 -8.24 -7.18
CA CYS A 86 -13.93 -7.77 -5.92
C CYS A 86 -15.03 -7.73 -4.85
N PRO A 87 -14.66 -7.65 -3.56
CA PRO A 87 -15.64 -7.55 -2.51
C PRO A 87 -16.62 -6.38 -2.68
N PRO A 88 -17.90 -6.53 -2.27
CA PRO A 88 -18.90 -5.48 -2.40
C PRO A 88 -18.45 -4.16 -1.78
N GLY A 89 -18.70 -3.06 -2.49
CA GLY A 89 -18.30 -1.71 -2.06
C GLY A 89 -16.84 -1.35 -2.31
N PHE A 90 -16.02 -2.28 -2.82
CA PHE A 90 -14.67 -1.96 -3.28
C PHE A 90 -14.71 -1.32 -4.67
N THR A 91 -13.80 -0.38 -4.89
CA THR A 91 -13.49 0.15 -6.21
C THR A 91 -12.42 -0.73 -6.84
N LEU A 92 -12.72 -1.31 -8.00
CA LEU A 92 -11.75 -2.07 -8.78
C LEU A 92 -10.67 -1.11 -9.31
N TRP A 93 -9.41 -1.39 -8.98
CA TRP A 93 -8.27 -0.54 -9.33
C TRP A 93 -7.63 -0.97 -10.65
N ASP A 94 -7.38 -2.26 -10.80
CA ASP A 94 -6.93 -2.86 -12.05
C ASP A 94 -7.35 -4.33 -12.11
N THR A 95 -7.45 -4.84 -13.33
CA THR A 95 -7.66 -6.27 -13.55
C THR A 95 -6.82 -6.74 -14.74
N ARG A 96 -6.31 -7.97 -14.61
CA ARG A 96 -5.63 -8.65 -15.70
C ARG A 96 -6.24 -10.01 -15.92
N SER A 97 -6.33 -10.34 -17.19
CA SER A 97 -6.65 -11.67 -17.67
C SER A 97 -5.40 -12.18 -18.36
N SER A 98 -4.92 -13.36 -17.96
CA SER A 98 -3.88 -13.99 -18.75
C SER A 98 -4.45 -14.52 -20.06
N ALA A 99 -3.57 -14.80 -21.02
CA ALA A 99 -3.94 -15.57 -22.22
C ALA A 99 -4.43 -16.99 -21.86
N PHE A 100 -4.22 -17.41 -20.62
CA PHE A 100 -4.75 -18.63 -20.03
C PHE A 100 -6.05 -18.33 -19.25
N THR A 101 -6.37 -19.18 -18.28
CA THR A 101 -7.60 -19.08 -17.49
C THR A 101 -7.44 -18.18 -16.25
N ASP A 102 -6.25 -17.64 -16.00
CA ASP A 102 -5.96 -16.88 -14.79
C ASP A 102 -6.45 -15.42 -14.87
N ARG A 103 -6.95 -14.95 -13.74
CA ARG A 103 -7.57 -13.65 -13.53
C ARG A 103 -6.99 -13.04 -12.27
N HIS A 104 -6.58 -11.78 -12.38
CA HIS A 104 -5.93 -11.03 -11.32
C HIS A 104 -6.69 -9.74 -11.12
N ASN A 105 -6.82 -9.28 -9.87
CA ASN A 105 -7.32 -7.96 -9.58
C ASN A 105 -6.72 -7.36 -8.33
N VAL A 106 -6.70 -6.03 -8.33
CA VAL A 106 -6.46 -5.22 -7.15
C VAL A 106 -7.65 -4.27 -7.01
N ALA A 107 -8.14 -4.09 -5.79
CA ALA A 107 -9.25 -3.21 -5.48
C ALA A 107 -9.00 -2.51 -4.14
N TYR A 108 -9.69 -1.40 -3.89
CA TYR A 108 -9.57 -0.67 -2.63
C TYR A 108 -10.90 -0.11 -2.16
N LYS A 109 -11.00 0.17 -0.85
CA LYS A 109 -12.20 0.74 -0.22
C LYS A 109 -11.81 1.57 1.01
N ILE A 110 -12.61 2.59 1.34
CA ILE A 110 -12.66 3.15 2.70
C ILE A 110 -13.69 2.32 3.49
N ALA A 111 -13.25 1.64 4.54
CA ALA A 111 -14.12 0.85 5.39
C ALA A 111 -15.28 1.69 5.92
N ASP A 112 -16.49 1.15 5.88
CA ASP A 112 -17.68 1.80 6.46
C ASP A 112 -17.99 1.27 7.87
N GLY A 113 -17.23 0.27 8.33
CA GLY A 113 -17.35 -0.35 9.64
C GLY A 113 -18.17 -1.64 9.63
N THR A 114 -18.81 -2.00 8.51
CA THR A 114 -19.54 -3.27 8.37
C THR A 114 -18.61 -4.46 8.07
N GLU A 115 -17.35 -4.21 7.72
CA GLU A 115 -16.41 -5.25 7.32
C GLU A 115 -15.78 -5.99 8.50
N ALA A 116 -15.83 -5.44 9.71
CA ALA A 116 -15.15 -6.01 10.87
C ALA A 116 -15.64 -7.45 11.18
N GLY A 117 -14.77 -8.44 10.97
CA GLY A 117 -15.08 -9.87 11.16
C GLY A 117 -16.02 -10.46 10.11
N ALA A 118 -16.41 -9.69 9.10
CA ALA A 118 -17.34 -10.13 8.07
C ALA A 118 -16.68 -11.11 7.10
N SER A 119 -17.46 -12.06 6.60
CA SER A 119 -17.08 -12.92 5.48
C SER A 119 -17.38 -12.18 4.17
N LEU A 120 -16.35 -11.57 3.57
CA LEU A 120 -16.49 -10.79 2.35
C LEU A 120 -16.46 -11.72 1.14
N ALA A 121 -17.55 -11.75 0.36
CA ALA A 121 -17.55 -12.42 -0.92
C ALA A 121 -16.51 -11.78 -1.84
N ALA A 122 -15.74 -12.58 -2.56
CA ALA A 122 -14.60 -12.12 -3.35
C ALA A 122 -14.53 -12.91 -4.67
N MET A 123 -13.34 -13.09 -5.26
CA MET A 123 -13.18 -13.95 -6.44
C MET A 123 -13.74 -15.36 -6.16
N ASN A 124 -14.62 -15.84 -7.03
CA ASN A 124 -15.48 -16.99 -6.79
C ASN A 124 -15.46 -18.05 -7.89
N GLY A 125 -14.36 -18.11 -8.63
CA GLY A 125 -14.10 -19.12 -9.64
C GLY A 125 -13.58 -20.43 -9.05
N GLY A 126 -12.46 -20.90 -9.57
CA GLY A 126 -12.03 -22.30 -9.45
C GLY A 126 -11.04 -22.48 -8.30
N THR A 127 -10.03 -21.61 -8.24
CA THR A 127 -8.96 -21.68 -7.24
C THR A 127 -8.62 -20.28 -6.74
N PRO A 128 -9.56 -19.61 -6.06
CA PRO A 128 -9.32 -18.26 -5.57
C PRO A 128 -8.15 -18.23 -4.59
N ARG A 129 -7.35 -17.18 -4.68
CA ARG A 129 -6.28 -16.79 -3.76
C ARG A 129 -6.43 -15.32 -3.50
N GLN A 130 -6.49 -14.95 -2.22
CA GLN A 130 -7.00 -13.64 -1.84
C GLN A 130 -6.19 -13.07 -0.68
N ASN A 131 -5.95 -11.77 -0.74
CA ASN A 131 -5.33 -10.97 0.31
C ASN A 131 -6.19 -9.74 0.58
N LEU A 132 -6.33 -9.40 1.85
CA LEU A 132 -6.90 -8.14 2.30
C LEU A 132 -5.89 -7.49 3.23
N LEU A 133 -5.45 -6.28 2.90
CA LEU A 133 -4.63 -5.43 3.75
C LEU A 133 -5.50 -4.36 4.39
N VAL A 134 -5.25 -4.06 5.66
CA VAL A 134 -5.93 -3.02 6.43
C VAL A 134 -4.90 -2.00 6.88
N PHE A 135 -5.13 -0.75 6.51
CA PHE A 135 -4.33 0.39 6.95
C PHE A 135 -5.20 1.37 7.72
N ARG A 136 -4.68 1.84 8.85
CA ARG A 136 -5.37 2.78 9.72
C ARG A 136 -4.74 4.17 9.66
N PRO A 137 -5.44 5.19 9.16
CA PRO A 137 -5.06 6.57 9.33
C PRO A 137 -5.36 7.05 10.75
N ASN A 138 -4.57 8.00 11.27
CA ASN A 138 -4.89 8.70 12.52
C ASN A 138 -5.73 9.97 12.31
N PHE A 139 -6.36 10.08 11.14
CA PHE A 139 -7.20 11.18 10.70
C PHE A 139 -8.44 10.62 10.00
N PRO A 140 -9.54 11.38 9.90
CA PRO A 140 -10.73 10.95 9.17
C PRO A 140 -10.40 10.79 7.67
N LEU A 141 -10.44 9.56 7.18
CA LEU A 141 -10.26 9.26 5.76
C LEU A 141 -11.58 9.49 5.02
N SER A 142 -11.58 10.41 4.06
CA SER A 142 -12.80 10.79 3.32
C SER A 142 -12.69 10.52 1.83
N THR A 143 -11.48 10.53 1.30
CA THR A 143 -11.19 10.38 -0.12
C THR A 143 -9.95 9.52 -0.33
N LEU A 144 -9.99 8.74 -1.41
CA LEU A 144 -8.86 7.97 -1.91
C LEU A 144 -8.58 8.42 -3.35
N VAL A 145 -7.34 8.81 -3.61
CA VAL A 145 -6.88 9.11 -4.97
C VAL A 145 -5.87 8.05 -5.36
N ALA A 146 -6.31 7.09 -6.16
CA ALA A 146 -5.47 6.01 -6.65
C ALA A 146 -4.78 6.42 -7.95
N SER A 147 -3.50 6.08 -8.09
CA SER A 147 -2.74 6.29 -9.33
C SER A 147 -3.26 5.37 -10.44
N THR A 148 -2.83 5.59 -11.68
CA THR A 148 -2.90 4.52 -12.68
C THR A 148 -2.02 3.36 -12.24
N VAL A 149 -2.52 2.13 -12.40
CA VAL A 149 -1.73 0.92 -12.15
C VAL A 149 -0.77 0.69 -13.31
N VAL A 150 0.49 0.44 -12.99
CA VAL A 150 1.51 -0.06 -13.92
C VAL A 150 1.50 -1.58 -13.83
N SER A 151 1.42 -2.27 -14.97
CA SER A 151 1.34 -3.73 -15.00
C SER A 151 2.06 -4.31 -16.21
N SER A 152 2.71 -5.45 -16.01
CA SER A 152 3.29 -6.27 -17.09
C SER A 152 2.24 -7.06 -17.90
N GLY A 153 1.00 -7.13 -17.42
CA GLY A 153 0.09 -8.23 -17.80
C GLY A 153 0.60 -9.58 -17.32
N SER A 154 -0.11 -10.65 -17.66
CA SER A 154 0.32 -12.02 -17.37
C SER A 154 1.21 -12.56 -18.49
N THR A 155 2.34 -13.15 -18.14
CA THR A 155 3.36 -13.66 -19.06
C THR A 155 3.98 -14.97 -18.56
N SER A 156 4.48 -15.81 -19.48
CA SER A 156 5.29 -17.01 -19.17
C SER A 156 6.79 -16.73 -19.29
N SER A 157 7.18 -15.48 -19.08
CA SER A 157 8.56 -15.02 -19.10
C SER A 157 8.74 -14.01 -17.99
N ASP A 158 9.98 -13.60 -17.75
CA ASP A 158 10.31 -12.57 -16.77
C ASP A 158 9.55 -11.26 -17.03
N PRO A 159 8.65 -10.83 -16.13
CA PRO A 159 7.97 -9.54 -16.29
C PRO A 159 9.00 -8.41 -16.13
N SER A 160 8.88 -7.36 -16.95
CA SER A 160 9.77 -6.20 -16.77
C SER A 160 9.52 -5.54 -15.40
N PRO A 161 10.57 -5.02 -14.73
CA PRO A 161 10.42 -4.24 -13.51
C PRO A 161 9.46 -3.07 -13.72
N GLN A 162 8.60 -2.80 -12.75
CA GLN A 162 7.59 -1.73 -12.83
C GLN A 162 7.99 -0.55 -11.97
N ALA A 163 8.12 0.63 -12.59
CA ALA A 163 8.40 1.88 -11.89
C ALA A 163 7.09 2.57 -11.49
N ILE A 164 6.84 2.67 -10.19
CA ILE A 164 5.70 3.37 -9.60
C ILE A 164 6.14 4.79 -9.27
N ALA A 165 5.56 5.77 -9.98
CA ALA A 165 5.87 7.20 -9.88
C ALA A 165 5.30 7.85 -8.60
N SER A 166 5.48 7.22 -7.45
CA SER A 166 4.92 7.68 -6.17
C SER A 166 5.52 8.98 -5.67
N SER A 167 6.69 9.41 -6.16
CA SER A 167 7.26 10.71 -5.82
C SER A 167 6.38 11.90 -6.21
N GLY A 168 5.50 11.73 -7.20
CA GLY A 168 4.49 12.71 -7.60
C GLY A 168 3.24 12.74 -6.71
N GLY A 169 3.11 11.81 -5.77
CA GLY A 169 1.97 11.72 -4.86
C GLY A 169 2.07 12.66 -3.65
N VAL A 170 0.93 12.89 -3.03
CA VAL A 170 0.78 13.64 -1.78
C VAL A 170 0.63 12.64 -0.62
N PRO A 171 1.49 12.72 0.42
CA PRO A 171 1.36 11.89 1.60
C PRO A 171 0.20 12.34 2.52
N PRO A 172 -0.37 11.43 3.33
CA PRO A 172 -0.01 10.03 3.43
C PRO A 172 -0.46 9.23 2.21
N LEU A 173 0.38 8.33 1.73
CA LEU A 173 0.05 7.40 0.65
C LEU A 173 0.62 6.01 0.91
N VAL A 174 0.00 5.02 0.30
CA VAL A 174 0.45 3.62 0.35
C VAL A 174 0.72 3.15 -1.08
N VAL A 175 1.96 2.72 -1.33
CA VAL A 175 2.34 2.00 -2.55
C VAL A 175 2.00 0.54 -2.37
N ILE A 176 1.33 -0.04 -3.35
CA ILE A 176 0.92 -1.45 -3.39
C ILE A 176 1.60 -2.11 -4.58
N GLY A 177 2.13 -3.30 -4.36
CA GLY A 177 2.68 -4.19 -5.38
C GLY A 177 2.04 -5.56 -5.22
N MET A 178 1.44 -6.05 -6.30
CA MET A 178 0.91 -7.39 -6.40
C MET A 178 1.84 -8.24 -7.27
N TYR A 179 2.19 -9.39 -6.74
CA TYR A 179 3.01 -10.39 -7.39
C TYR A 179 2.20 -11.66 -7.49
N SER A 180 2.32 -12.39 -8.60
CA SER A 180 1.64 -13.67 -8.76
C SER A 180 2.27 -14.49 -9.87
N ALA A 181 2.14 -15.80 -9.76
CA ALA A 181 2.51 -16.80 -10.76
C ALA A 181 1.71 -18.08 -10.49
N ILE A 182 1.74 -19.06 -11.40
CA ILE A 182 1.42 -20.45 -11.05
C ILE A 182 2.60 -21.00 -10.25
N GLY A 183 2.47 -21.07 -8.93
CA GLY A 183 3.53 -21.47 -8.01
C GLY A 183 4.24 -20.30 -7.32
N ASP A 184 5.35 -20.61 -6.67
CA ASP A 184 6.05 -19.66 -5.79
C ASP A 184 6.83 -18.59 -6.56
N VAL A 185 6.65 -17.33 -6.17
CA VAL A 185 7.44 -16.20 -6.67
C VAL A 185 8.60 -15.95 -5.73
N THR A 186 9.70 -16.67 -5.89
CA THR A 186 10.78 -16.74 -4.87
C THR A 186 11.36 -15.40 -4.40
N THR A 187 11.30 -14.35 -5.22
CA THR A 187 11.77 -13.00 -4.86
C THR A 187 10.77 -11.94 -5.30
N ARG A 188 10.40 -11.02 -4.39
CA ARG A 188 9.45 -9.93 -4.65
C ARG A 188 10.04 -8.65 -4.08
N THR A 189 10.51 -7.75 -4.91
CA THR A 189 11.27 -6.58 -4.45
C THR A 189 10.46 -5.30 -4.49
N PHE A 190 10.70 -4.44 -3.50
CA PHE A 190 10.45 -3.01 -3.56
C PHE A 190 11.80 -2.35 -3.42
N THR A 191 12.21 -1.55 -4.39
CA THR A 191 13.44 -0.78 -4.30
C THR A 191 13.17 0.71 -4.41
N VAL A 192 13.85 1.50 -3.58
CA VAL A 192 13.88 2.96 -3.65
C VAL A 192 15.34 3.36 -3.73
N SER A 193 15.73 4.04 -4.80
CA SER A 193 17.12 4.41 -5.06
C SER A 193 18.10 3.22 -4.96
N GLY A 194 17.66 2.03 -5.41
CA GLY A 194 18.47 0.81 -5.42
C GLY A 194 18.55 0.05 -4.08
N ALA A 195 17.91 0.53 -3.02
CA ALA A 195 17.88 -0.15 -1.73
C ALA A 195 16.52 -0.82 -1.49
N ALA A 196 16.52 -1.99 -0.83
CA ALA A 196 15.31 -2.66 -0.39
C ALA A 196 14.50 -1.74 0.53
N ALA A 197 13.22 -1.56 0.22
CA ALA A 197 12.40 -0.50 0.81
C ALA A 197 10.98 -0.94 1.20
N LYS A 198 10.67 -2.23 1.12
CA LYS A 198 9.36 -2.78 1.50
C LYS A 198 9.13 -2.58 3.00
N ASP A 199 7.93 -2.16 3.38
CA ASP A 199 7.55 -2.06 4.80
C ASP A 199 6.86 -3.36 5.29
N GLY A 200 6.16 -4.06 4.40
CA GLY A 200 5.63 -5.39 4.67
C GLY A 200 5.09 -6.11 3.44
N GLU A 201 4.77 -7.39 3.63
CA GLU A 201 4.18 -8.29 2.63
C GLU A 201 3.18 -9.24 3.28
N VAL A 202 2.16 -9.64 2.52
CA VAL A 202 1.20 -10.66 2.89
C VAL A 202 1.05 -11.64 1.73
N GLU A 203 1.09 -12.92 2.06
CA GLU A 203 0.99 -14.07 1.16
C GLU A 203 -0.39 -14.73 1.28
N SER A 204 -0.99 -15.21 0.18
CA SER A 204 -2.35 -15.78 0.18
C SER A 204 -2.59 -17.07 0.98
N GLY A 205 -1.59 -17.59 1.69
CA GLY A 205 -1.66 -18.82 2.49
C GLY A 205 -1.05 -20.04 1.79
N SER A 206 -1.53 -21.26 2.10
CA SER A 206 -0.95 -22.50 1.58
C SER A 206 -1.10 -22.61 0.05
N ASN A 207 0.01 -22.94 -0.64
CA ASN A 207 0.20 -22.81 -2.09
C ASN A 207 0.06 -21.36 -2.56
N PRO A 208 1.05 -20.52 -2.19
CA PRO A 208 0.96 -19.11 -2.47
C PRO A 208 1.21 -18.87 -3.95
N ASP A 209 0.23 -18.23 -4.57
CA ASP A 209 0.29 -17.84 -5.98
C ASP A 209 0.03 -16.33 -6.12
N VAL A 210 -0.23 -15.62 -5.03
CA VAL A 210 -0.42 -14.18 -4.99
C VAL A 210 0.08 -13.60 -3.67
N TRP A 211 0.76 -12.46 -3.79
CA TRP A 211 1.30 -11.68 -2.69
C TRP A 211 0.94 -10.21 -2.89
N LEU A 212 0.60 -9.55 -1.79
CA LEU A 212 0.54 -8.10 -1.73
C LEU A 212 1.65 -7.59 -0.83
N ALA A 213 2.48 -6.71 -1.38
CA ALA A 213 3.49 -6.00 -0.62
C ALA A 213 3.22 -4.50 -0.66
N TYR A 214 3.72 -3.80 0.35
CA TYR A 214 3.43 -2.39 0.51
C TYR A 214 4.61 -1.58 1.01
N LYS A 215 4.53 -0.28 0.71
CA LYS A 215 5.37 0.77 1.28
C LYS A 215 4.50 1.97 1.65
N ILE A 216 4.67 2.49 2.86
CA ILE A 216 3.93 3.61 3.41
C ILE A 216 4.79 4.86 3.35
N TYR A 217 4.23 5.92 2.79
CA TYR A 217 4.82 7.26 2.82
C TYR A 217 3.94 8.20 3.62
N ASN A 218 4.32 8.42 4.87
CA ASN A 218 3.76 9.46 5.74
C ASN A 218 4.47 10.81 5.56
N GLY A 219 5.65 10.81 4.94
CA GLY A 219 6.39 12.00 4.53
C GLY A 219 6.56 12.03 3.01
N ASN A 220 7.59 12.75 2.53
CA ASN A 220 7.85 12.88 1.11
C ASN A 220 8.01 11.49 0.45
N PRO A 221 7.17 11.15 -0.55
CA PRO A 221 7.31 9.90 -1.25
C PRO A 221 8.49 9.95 -2.23
N ALA A 222 9.03 8.76 -2.53
CA ALA A 222 9.99 8.53 -3.59
C ALA A 222 9.42 7.47 -4.54
N ASP A 223 9.92 7.42 -5.77
CA ASP A 223 9.52 6.39 -6.72
C ASP A 223 9.95 5.01 -6.23
N VAL A 224 9.10 4.03 -6.45
CA VAL A 224 9.33 2.63 -6.05
C VAL A 224 9.43 1.81 -7.31
N VAL A 225 10.48 1.01 -7.45
CA VAL A 225 10.53 -0.04 -8.46
C VAL A 225 10.14 -1.35 -7.80
N ILE A 226 9.10 -1.99 -8.33
CA ILE A 226 8.73 -3.35 -7.96
C ILE A 226 9.21 -4.33 -9.01
N ASP A 227 9.64 -5.51 -8.57
CA ASP A 227 10.19 -6.52 -9.47
C ASP A 227 10.00 -7.94 -8.92
N MET A 228 9.94 -8.91 -9.82
CA MET A 228 9.94 -10.35 -9.53
C MET A 228 10.66 -11.10 -10.63
N PRO A 229 11.29 -12.25 -10.34
CA PRO A 229 11.90 -13.07 -11.37
C PRO A 229 10.83 -13.85 -12.15
N ASP A 230 11.24 -14.41 -13.28
CA ASP A 230 10.51 -15.48 -13.95
C ASP A 230 10.27 -16.65 -12.99
N SER A 231 8.99 -16.90 -12.71
CA SER A 231 8.52 -17.98 -11.83
C SER A 231 7.76 -19.05 -12.62
N GLY A 232 7.96 -19.10 -13.95
CA GLY A 232 7.33 -20.05 -14.84
C GLY A 232 6.14 -19.45 -15.59
N ASN A 233 4.93 -19.91 -15.28
CA ASN A 233 3.72 -19.51 -16.00
C ASN A 233 2.90 -18.48 -15.22
N ASP A 234 2.18 -17.64 -15.95
CA ASP A 234 1.25 -16.64 -15.41
C ASP A 234 1.91 -15.65 -14.42
N ASN A 235 3.19 -15.33 -14.65
CA ASN A 235 3.87 -14.24 -13.96
C ASN A 235 3.08 -12.96 -14.20
N CYS A 236 2.62 -12.33 -13.13
CA CYS A 236 1.86 -11.10 -13.19
C CYS A 236 2.34 -10.16 -12.09
N LEU A 237 2.80 -8.99 -12.53
CA LEU A 237 3.30 -7.90 -11.71
C LEU A 237 2.40 -6.68 -11.92
N GLN A 238 1.83 -6.16 -10.84
CA GLN A 238 0.99 -4.96 -10.85
C GLN A 238 1.40 -4.04 -9.71
N GLY A 239 1.42 -2.73 -9.95
CA GLY A 239 1.80 -1.76 -8.92
C GLY A 239 1.15 -0.40 -9.11
N GLY A 240 0.88 0.27 -8.01
CA GLY A 240 0.36 1.63 -7.98
C GLY A 240 0.43 2.22 -6.58
N PHE A 241 -0.05 3.44 -6.41
CA PHE A 241 -0.18 4.04 -5.09
C PHE A 241 -1.57 4.64 -4.83
N ILE A 242 -1.96 4.68 -3.57
CA ILE A 242 -3.21 5.29 -3.12
C ILE A 242 -2.88 6.41 -2.13
N GLN A 243 -3.31 7.63 -2.47
CA GLN A 243 -3.23 8.79 -1.59
C GLN A 243 -4.46 8.82 -0.67
N CYS A 244 -4.24 9.17 0.59
CA CYS A 244 -5.26 9.16 1.63
C CYS A 244 -5.50 10.60 2.11
N ALA A 245 -6.72 11.12 1.93
CA ALA A 245 -7.10 12.48 2.31
C ALA A 245 -8.47 12.55 3.02
#